data_AF-A0AAD0RRZ4-F1
#
_entry.id   AF-A0AAD0RRZ4-F1
#
_cell.length_a   1.000
_cell.length_b   1.000
_cell.length_c   1.000
_cell.angle_alpha   90.00
_cell.angle_beta   90.00
_cell.angle_gamma   90.00
#
_symmetry.space_group_name_H-M   'P 1'
#
loop_
_entity.id
_entity.type
_entity.pdbx_description
1 polymer ?
#
loop_
_entity_poly.entity_id
_entity_poly.type
_entity_poly.pdbx_seq_one_letter_code
_entity_poly.pdbx_strand_id
1 'polypeptide(L)'
;MSKTFASLLMLAALCAPVAAATKPGVVLLKERYPEKLSYDGSAQLLSAGDGELNDSVMGLIDALKLRFPWHELWALRSANGLTLRQGRTEAALPLPKGSYFTTSYVAMSRDGLTLAFGTGRDGKLEAVRWRRGGALETLVPEGQAWLSGVTGISADGRTVIGWLLSDEKAMLRGFQWVEGKGFSLLPEPMSLPLALSADGAVTAGLALRGNLDMLRRMRWMQDFMNESPLMSEGEVTKLRVSGVHPGRGDVAGSFKHADTGVWYGFVWNPDEGKPSRREPLPWLTETEGKATGAQRDAQVLAWAGMSDEDGNIFMESDAVRWRAGEGVSVIRAKSVLEGLSADGRTVFVSFNRESDHSRAFVQISPEGEVDLEAVVRAETRKESLEMFLRSVSEDGRYLWLNSFTADGTFPLRLENGKLAPFSPVMGDLTLTAFSQDGRVLAGTSTQPEQGGYATLRWHFGAPKTQRLFCPGEERSSSHIVMSGDGKVVAAGQEKHGKVHTCLFGPLD
;
A
#
# COMPACT_ATOMS: atom_id res chain seq x y z
N MET A 1 79.16 37.89 4.85
CA MET A 1 79.10 36.44 5.18
C MET A 1 77.65 36.00 4.98
N SER A 2 77.26 35.55 3.79
CA SER A 2 77.21 34.14 3.35
C SER A 2 76.16 33.28 4.07
N LYS A 3 75.08 32.98 3.32
CA LYS A 3 74.48 31.66 3.06
C LYS A 3 73.04 31.41 3.56
N THR A 4 72.19 31.28 2.54
CA THR A 4 71.01 30.44 2.40
C THR A 4 71.04 29.15 3.21
N PHE A 5 69.92 28.82 3.87
CA PHE A 5 69.56 27.46 4.25
C PHE A 5 68.08 27.21 3.99
N ALA A 6 67.81 26.31 3.04
CA ALA A 6 66.52 25.70 2.80
C ALA A 6 66.22 24.69 3.92
N SER A 7 65.02 24.73 4.49
CA SER A 7 64.52 23.71 5.41
C SER A 7 63.67 22.70 4.62
N LEU A 8 64.20 21.47 4.47
CA LEU A 8 63.42 20.30 4.08
C LEU A 8 62.71 19.75 5.32
N LEU A 9 61.37 19.73 5.29
CA LEU A 9 60.57 18.91 6.19
C LEU A 9 60.53 17.48 5.65
N MET A 10 61.09 16.51 6.39
CA MET A 10 60.77 15.09 6.19
C MET A 10 59.42 14.79 6.86
N LEU A 11 58.41 14.44 6.06
CA LEU A 11 57.16 13.86 6.53
C LEU A 11 57.36 12.34 6.62
N ALA A 12 57.49 11.81 7.83
CA ALA A 12 57.45 10.37 8.07
C ALA A 12 56.00 9.89 7.92
N ALA A 13 55.71 9.18 6.83
CA ALA A 13 54.44 8.49 6.64
C ALA A 13 54.39 7.26 7.56
N LEU A 14 53.68 7.37 8.68
CA LEU A 14 53.20 6.23 9.44
C LEU A 14 52.05 5.58 8.66
N CYS A 15 52.35 4.55 7.88
CA CYS A 15 51.34 3.61 7.39
C CYS A 15 50.73 2.89 8.60
N ALA A 16 49.62 3.39 9.12
CA ALA A 16 48.74 2.58 9.94
C ALA A 16 48.19 1.45 9.04
N PRO A 17 48.17 0.18 9.50
CA PRO A 17 47.50 -0.86 8.76
C PRO A 17 46.03 -0.49 8.63
N VAL A 18 45.56 -0.39 7.38
CA VAL A 18 44.13 -0.30 7.06
C VAL A 18 43.48 -1.50 7.74
N ALA A 19 42.70 -1.23 8.79
CA ALA A 19 41.87 -2.25 9.42
C ALA A 19 41.05 -2.89 8.31
N ALA A 20 41.24 -4.19 8.10
CA ALA A 20 40.44 -4.95 7.16
C ALA A 20 38.97 -4.72 7.53
N ALA A 21 38.17 -4.19 6.59
CA ALA A 21 36.76 -3.96 6.76
C ALA A 21 36.10 -5.23 7.31
N THR A 22 35.58 -5.14 8.52
CA THR A 22 34.82 -6.22 9.15
C THR A 22 33.67 -6.57 8.22
N LYS A 23 33.59 -7.83 7.77
CA LYS A 23 32.43 -8.28 6.97
C LYS A 23 31.16 -7.91 7.73
N PRO A 24 30.13 -7.37 7.06
CA PRO A 24 28.88 -7.02 7.72
C PRO A 24 28.35 -8.25 8.45
N GLY A 25 28.08 -8.10 9.74
CA GLY A 25 27.58 -9.19 10.58
C GLY A 25 26.19 -9.61 10.10
N VAL A 26 26.11 -10.77 9.44
CA VAL A 26 24.81 -11.39 9.10
C VAL A 26 24.32 -12.17 10.31
N VAL A 27 23.09 -11.92 10.75
CA VAL A 27 22.44 -12.67 11.83
C VAL A 27 21.35 -13.55 11.22
N LEU A 28 21.48 -14.86 11.36
CA LEU A 28 20.44 -15.82 10.96
C LEU A 28 19.45 -16.04 12.12
N LEU A 29 18.18 -15.78 11.87
CA LEU A 29 17.05 -16.05 12.75
C LEU A 29 16.29 -17.24 12.19
N LYS A 30 16.33 -18.37 12.88
CA LYS A 30 15.67 -19.60 12.41
C LYS A 30 14.18 -19.59 12.76
N GLU A 31 13.32 -19.99 11.82
CA GLU A 31 11.86 -20.14 12.07
C GLU A 31 11.27 -18.82 12.56
N ARG A 32 11.65 -17.74 11.87
CA ARG A 32 11.24 -16.38 12.13
C ARG A 32 10.99 -15.72 10.79
N TYR A 33 9.78 -15.21 10.63
CA TYR A 33 9.35 -14.37 9.52
C TYR A 33 9.51 -12.90 9.93
N PRO A 34 10.12 -12.03 9.10
CA PRO A 34 10.30 -10.64 9.46
C PRO A 34 9.06 -9.84 9.08
N GLU A 35 8.35 -9.26 10.05
CA GLU A 35 7.16 -8.45 9.79
C GLU A 35 7.50 -6.96 9.63
N LYS A 36 8.38 -6.42 10.49
CA LYS A 36 8.75 -5.00 10.47
C LYS A 36 10.06 -4.71 11.21
N LEU A 37 10.76 -3.64 10.83
CA LEU A 37 11.96 -3.14 11.49
C LEU A 37 11.74 -1.71 12.02
N SER A 38 12.43 -1.37 13.12
CA SER A 38 12.50 0.01 13.62
C SER A 38 13.28 0.92 12.67
N TYR A 39 13.29 2.23 12.96
CA TYR A 39 14.00 3.21 12.15
C TYR A 39 15.50 2.88 12.00
N ASP A 40 16.15 2.50 13.09
CA ASP A 40 17.57 2.11 13.11
C ASP A 40 17.80 0.60 12.95
N GLY A 41 16.71 -0.17 12.79
CA GLY A 41 16.73 -1.63 12.72
C GLY A 41 17.13 -2.33 14.02
N SER A 42 17.24 -1.63 15.15
CA SER A 42 17.60 -2.22 16.45
C SER A 42 16.47 -3.08 17.05
N ALA A 43 15.22 -2.82 16.69
CA ALA A 43 14.06 -3.63 17.02
C ALA A 43 13.47 -4.30 15.76
N GLN A 44 13.05 -5.56 15.90
CA GLN A 44 12.48 -6.36 14.82
C GLN A 44 11.18 -7.01 15.31
N LEU A 45 10.07 -6.75 14.63
CA LEU A 45 8.84 -7.50 14.80
C LEU A 45 8.95 -8.78 13.95
N LEU A 46 8.80 -9.92 14.62
CA LEU A 46 8.96 -11.24 14.01
C LEU A 46 7.73 -12.07 14.31
N SER A 47 7.35 -12.97 13.39
CA SER A 47 6.35 -14.01 13.64
C SER A 47 6.95 -15.38 13.35
N ALA A 48 6.24 -16.46 13.67
CA ALA A 48 6.65 -17.80 13.26
C ALA A 48 6.49 -18.02 11.73
N GLY A 49 5.71 -17.18 11.05
CA GLY A 49 5.43 -17.28 9.63
C GLY A 49 4.32 -18.28 9.27
N ASP A 50 3.93 -19.14 10.22
CA ASP A 50 2.99 -20.24 10.08
C ASP A 50 1.69 -20.03 10.89
N GLY A 51 0.69 -20.85 10.58
CA GLY A 51 -0.59 -20.91 11.30
C GLY A 51 -1.79 -20.60 10.43
N GLU A 52 -2.79 -21.46 10.54
CA GLU A 52 -4.05 -21.35 9.79
C GLU A 52 -4.95 -20.29 10.42
N LEU A 53 -5.58 -19.50 9.57
CA LEU A 53 -6.75 -18.72 9.94
C LEU A 53 -7.95 -19.65 9.97
N ASN A 54 -8.78 -19.59 11.01
CA ASN A 54 -9.99 -20.40 11.11
C ASN A 54 -11.12 -19.82 10.24
N ASP A 55 -12.18 -20.62 10.02
CA ASP A 55 -13.33 -20.23 9.17
C ASP A 55 -14.01 -18.94 9.63
N SER A 56 -14.01 -18.64 10.94
CA SER A 56 -14.61 -17.38 11.45
C SER A 56 -13.88 -16.13 10.96
N VAL A 57 -12.60 -16.26 10.55
CA VAL A 57 -11.82 -15.17 9.96
C VAL A 57 -12.25 -14.89 8.52
N MET A 58 -12.75 -15.89 7.79
CA MET A 58 -13.14 -15.70 6.39
C MET A 58 -14.31 -14.71 6.25
N GLY A 59 -15.33 -14.84 7.11
CA GLY A 59 -16.45 -13.88 7.14
C GLY A 59 -15.99 -12.45 7.51
N LEU A 60 -14.99 -12.32 8.39
CA LEU A 60 -14.36 -11.04 8.68
C LEU A 60 -13.61 -10.49 7.45
N ILE A 61 -12.82 -11.31 6.76
CA ILE A 61 -12.09 -10.89 5.55
C ILE A 61 -13.06 -10.36 4.50
N ASP A 62 -14.20 -11.02 4.29
CA ASP A 62 -15.22 -10.58 3.34
C ASP A 62 -15.85 -9.24 3.74
N ALA A 63 -16.16 -9.06 5.04
CA ALA A 63 -16.62 -7.79 5.56
C ALA A 63 -15.60 -6.66 5.35
N LEU A 64 -14.31 -6.94 5.54
CA LEU A 64 -13.22 -5.97 5.33
C LEU A 64 -13.02 -5.67 3.85
N LYS A 65 -12.99 -6.68 2.96
CA LYS A 65 -12.88 -6.48 1.51
C LYS A 65 -14.00 -5.61 0.95
N LEU A 66 -15.22 -5.78 1.47
CA LEU A 66 -16.35 -4.93 1.13
C LEU A 66 -16.13 -3.46 1.52
N ARG A 67 -15.50 -3.18 2.67
CA ARG A 67 -15.25 -1.80 3.14
C ARG A 67 -13.97 -1.17 2.59
N PHE A 68 -13.01 -1.98 2.17
CA PHE A 68 -11.69 -1.54 1.71
C PHE A 68 -11.37 -2.09 0.31
N PRO A 69 -12.15 -1.75 -0.74
CA PRO A 69 -11.93 -2.31 -2.07
C PRO A 69 -10.60 -1.85 -2.71
N TRP A 70 -9.97 -0.78 -2.19
CA TRP A 70 -8.71 -0.22 -2.71
C TRP A 70 -7.52 -0.37 -1.78
N HIS A 71 -7.71 -0.92 -0.57
CA HIS A 71 -6.65 -1.01 0.43
C HIS A 71 -6.59 -2.41 1.02
N GLU A 72 -5.39 -2.92 1.27
CA GLU A 72 -5.17 -4.26 1.84
C GLU A 72 -5.37 -4.29 3.37
N LEU A 73 -6.29 -3.49 3.91
CA LEU A 73 -6.67 -3.51 5.33
C LEU A 73 -7.38 -4.81 5.73
N TRP A 74 -7.76 -5.63 4.75
CA TRP A 74 -8.33 -6.97 4.92
C TRP A 74 -7.27 -8.08 5.02
N ALA A 75 -5.98 -7.79 4.79
CA ALA A 75 -4.91 -8.79 4.85
C ALA A 75 -4.60 -9.17 6.31
N LEU A 76 -4.99 -10.38 6.69
CA LEU A 76 -4.79 -10.94 8.02
C LEU A 76 -3.82 -12.11 7.98
N ARG A 77 -3.00 -12.26 9.03
CA ARG A 77 -2.21 -13.48 9.27
C ARG A 77 -2.28 -13.90 10.72
N SER A 78 -2.00 -15.17 10.96
CA SER A 78 -1.81 -15.75 12.28
C SER A 78 -0.79 -14.94 13.09
N ALA A 79 -1.13 -14.59 14.33
CA ALA A 79 -0.22 -13.94 15.28
C ALA A 79 0.66 -14.97 16.03
N ASN A 80 0.77 -16.21 15.52
CA ASN A 80 1.58 -17.26 16.13
C ASN A 80 3.05 -16.83 16.24
N GLY A 81 3.62 -16.95 17.43
CA GLY A 81 5.01 -16.58 17.69
C GLY A 81 5.31 -15.11 17.43
N LEU A 82 4.33 -14.21 17.47
CA LEU A 82 4.55 -12.78 17.26
C LEU A 82 5.35 -12.19 18.43
N THR A 83 6.57 -11.76 18.15
CA THR A 83 7.51 -11.22 19.14
C THR A 83 8.18 -9.93 18.65
N LEU A 84 8.49 -9.04 19.60
CA LEU A 84 9.36 -7.90 19.37
C LEU A 84 10.76 -8.22 19.90
N ARG A 85 11.70 -8.39 18.97
CA ARG A 85 13.10 -8.66 19.24
C ARG A 85 13.89 -7.35 19.38
N GLN A 86 14.76 -7.27 20.38
CA GLN A 86 15.78 -6.23 20.52
C GLN A 86 17.07 -6.85 21.06
N GLY A 87 18.20 -6.61 20.39
CA GLY A 87 19.48 -7.21 20.79
C GLY A 87 19.48 -8.73 20.65
N ARG A 88 19.44 -9.48 21.76
CA ARG A 88 19.26 -10.96 21.78
C ARG A 88 17.98 -11.42 22.47
N THR A 89 17.13 -10.46 22.83
CA THR A 89 15.93 -10.70 23.64
C THR A 89 14.68 -10.57 22.78
N GLU A 90 13.76 -11.53 22.89
CA GLU A 90 12.44 -11.47 22.27
C GLU A 90 11.38 -11.27 23.37
N ALA A 91 10.50 -10.29 23.18
CA ALA A 91 9.33 -10.09 24.02
C ALA A 91 8.09 -10.51 23.23
N ALA A 92 7.39 -11.55 23.71
CA ALA A 92 6.14 -11.97 23.11
C ALA A 92 5.06 -10.90 23.31
N LEU A 93 4.25 -10.68 22.28
CA LEU A 93 3.05 -9.86 22.42
C LEU A 93 2.04 -10.65 23.27
N PRO A 94 1.33 -10.02 24.22
CA PRO A 94 0.39 -10.69 25.12
C PRO A 94 -0.94 -10.98 24.43
N LEU A 95 -0.89 -11.71 23.31
CA LEU A 95 -2.06 -12.10 22.52
C LEU A 95 -2.51 -13.52 22.89
N PRO A 96 -3.82 -13.78 23.00
CA PRO A 96 -4.33 -15.13 23.16
C PRO A 96 -3.91 -16.05 22.01
N LYS A 97 -3.79 -17.36 22.29
CA LYS A 97 -3.56 -18.37 21.25
C LYS A 97 -4.70 -18.32 20.22
N GLY A 98 -4.35 -18.44 18.93
CA GLY A 98 -5.32 -18.38 17.83
C GLY A 98 -5.67 -16.96 17.36
N SER A 99 -5.01 -15.94 17.91
CA SER A 99 -5.18 -14.56 17.44
C SER A 99 -4.56 -14.36 16.05
N TYR A 100 -5.06 -13.36 15.33
CA TYR A 100 -4.52 -12.87 14.06
C TYR A 100 -4.27 -11.36 14.15
N PHE A 101 -3.57 -10.82 13.15
CA PHE A 101 -3.27 -9.40 13.06
C PHE A 101 -3.26 -8.90 11.61
N THR A 102 -3.42 -7.59 11.45
CA THR A 102 -3.38 -6.88 10.15
C THR A 102 -1.94 -6.66 9.70
N THR A 103 -1.45 -7.44 8.73
CA THR A 103 -0.02 -7.43 8.37
C THR A 103 0.39 -6.20 7.59
N SER A 104 -0.48 -5.70 6.70
CA SER A 104 -0.17 -4.55 5.85
C SER A 104 -0.12 -3.23 6.63
N TYR A 105 -0.62 -3.19 7.87
CA TYR A 105 -0.76 -1.97 8.67
C TYR A 105 -0.28 -2.10 10.12
N VAL A 106 0.74 -2.93 10.38
CA VAL A 106 1.45 -2.85 11.66
C VAL A 106 2.27 -1.57 11.70
N ALA A 107 1.87 -0.60 12.52
CA ALA A 107 2.57 0.66 12.73
C ALA A 107 3.57 0.52 13.89
N MET A 108 4.75 1.14 13.75
CA MET A 108 5.83 1.06 14.74
C MET A 108 6.43 2.46 14.94
N SER A 109 6.65 2.86 16.20
CA SER A 109 7.35 4.11 16.55
C SER A 109 8.80 4.09 16.06
N ARG A 110 9.42 5.26 15.95
CA ARG A 110 10.80 5.40 15.44
C ARG A 110 11.81 4.61 16.27
N ASP A 111 11.63 4.58 17.58
CA ASP A 111 12.45 3.82 18.53
C ASP A 111 12.19 2.30 18.52
N GLY A 112 11.16 1.84 17.80
CA GLY A 112 10.79 0.43 17.71
C GLY A 112 10.14 -0.16 18.96
N LEU A 113 9.81 0.65 19.98
CA LEU A 113 9.32 0.16 21.26
C LEU A 113 7.80 0.20 21.42
N THR A 114 7.11 0.93 20.54
CA THR A 114 5.65 1.03 20.52
C THR A 114 5.11 0.54 19.19
N LEU A 115 4.13 -0.36 19.25
CA LEU A 115 3.39 -0.87 18.11
C LEU A 115 1.94 -0.41 18.18
N ALA A 116 1.32 -0.22 17.01
CA ALA A 116 -0.13 -0.10 16.88
C ALA A 116 -0.58 -0.90 15.66
N PHE A 117 -1.61 -1.73 15.80
CA PHE A 117 -2.08 -2.65 14.76
C PHE A 117 -3.50 -3.11 15.05
N GLY A 118 -4.17 -3.70 14.05
CA GLY A 118 -5.42 -4.44 14.26
C GLY A 118 -5.11 -5.88 14.68
N THR A 119 -5.78 -6.37 15.72
CA THR A 119 -5.69 -7.78 16.13
C THR A 119 -7.04 -8.30 16.60
N GLY A 120 -7.23 -9.62 16.55
CA GLY A 120 -8.41 -10.21 17.13
C GLY A 120 -8.47 -11.71 16.96
N ARG A 121 -9.66 -12.24 17.24
CA ARG A 121 -10.00 -13.67 17.23
C ARG A 121 -11.51 -13.81 17.03
N ASP A 122 -11.95 -14.99 16.60
CA ASP A 122 -13.38 -15.35 16.55
C ASP A 122 -14.23 -14.31 15.78
N GLY A 123 -13.75 -13.86 14.61
CA GLY A 123 -14.41 -12.84 13.78
C GLY A 123 -14.35 -11.38 14.29
N LYS A 124 -13.70 -11.09 15.43
CA LYS A 124 -13.49 -9.72 15.93
C LYS A 124 -12.18 -9.11 15.45
N LEU A 125 -12.15 -7.79 15.27
CA LEU A 125 -10.92 -7.03 15.02
C LEU A 125 -10.91 -5.75 15.84
N GLU A 126 -9.85 -5.55 16.62
CA GLU A 126 -9.67 -4.43 17.51
C GLU A 126 -8.38 -3.67 17.18
N ALA A 127 -8.48 -2.35 17.13
CA ALA A 127 -7.32 -1.47 17.08
C ALA A 127 -6.65 -1.47 18.45
N VAL A 128 -5.39 -1.90 18.50
CA VAL A 128 -4.61 -2.01 19.72
C VAL A 128 -3.29 -1.25 19.61
N ARG A 129 -2.77 -0.86 20.77
CA ARG A 129 -1.42 -0.35 20.96
C ARG A 129 -0.70 -1.18 22.00
N TRP A 130 0.58 -1.42 21.77
CA TRP A 130 1.42 -2.13 22.71
C TRP A 130 2.77 -1.46 22.85
N ARG A 131 3.18 -1.19 24.08
CA ARG A 131 4.54 -0.79 24.41
C ARG A 131 5.29 -2.01 24.94
N ARG A 132 6.53 -2.20 24.48
CA ARG A 132 7.36 -3.36 24.85
C ARG A 132 7.38 -3.57 26.37
N GLY A 133 6.98 -4.77 26.80
CA GLY A 133 6.93 -5.15 28.22
C GLY A 133 5.71 -4.64 29.00
N GLY A 134 4.81 -3.89 28.36
CA GLY A 134 3.54 -3.43 28.93
C GLY A 134 2.36 -4.33 28.56
N ALA A 135 1.18 -3.94 29.03
CA ALA A 135 -0.09 -4.52 28.63
C ALA A 135 -0.50 -4.07 27.22
N LEU A 136 -1.33 -4.88 26.56
CA LEU A 136 -2.00 -4.49 25.32
C LEU A 136 -3.13 -3.49 25.66
N GLU A 137 -3.15 -2.37 24.97
CA GLU A 137 -4.13 -1.30 25.16
C GLU A 137 -5.10 -1.27 23.97
N THR A 138 -6.38 -1.52 24.21
CA THR A 138 -7.43 -1.35 23.21
C THR A 138 -7.70 0.15 23.02
N LEU A 139 -7.62 0.62 21.77
CA LEU A 139 -7.67 2.04 21.46
C LEU A 139 -9.09 2.59 21.33
N VAL A 140 -10.03 1.73 20.93
CA VAL A 140 -11.45 2.09 20.79
C VAL A 140 -12.21 1.56 22.01
N PRO A 141 -12.96 2.41 22.73
CA PRO A 141 -13.72 1.96 23.90
C PRO A 141 -14.72 0.84 23.57
N GLU A 142 -14.92 -0.05 24.52
CA GLU A 142 -15.87 -1.16 24.39
C GLU A 142 -17.27 -0.65 24.02
N GLY A 143 -17.92 -1.35 23.08
CA GLY A 143 -19.26 -1.01 22.59
C GLY A 143 -19.32 0.13 21.57
N GLN A 144 -18.21 0.80 21.26
CA GLN A 144 -18.20 1.85 20.22
C GLN A 144 -17.93 1.30 18.81
N ALA A 145 -17.37 0.11 18.70
CA ALA A 145 -17.05 -0.50 17.42
C ALA A 145 -17.37 -1.99 17.42
N TRP A 146 -17.97 -2.43 16.32
CA TRP A 146 -18.00 -3.83 15.92
C TRP A 146 -16.63 -4.29 15.43
N LEU A 147 -15.97 -3.47 14.58
CA LEU A 147 -14.61 -3.70 14.10
C LEU A 147 -13.82 -2.40 14.14
N SER A 148 -12.54 -2.48 14.47
CA SER A 148 -11.62 -1.35 14.38
C SER A 148 -10.22 -1.80 13.96
N GLY A 149 -9.50 -0.89 13.31
CA GLY A 149 -8.13 -1.14 12.85
C GLY A 149 -7.29 0.12 12.87
N VAL A 150 -5.98 -0.06 12.73
CA VAL A 150 -4.98 1.02 12.74
C VAL A 150 -4.54 1.30 11.30
N THR A 151 -4.27 2.57 11.01
CA THR A 151 -3.65 2.98 9.72
C THR A 151 -2.32 3.69 9.91
N GLY A 152 -2.04 4.26 11.08
CA GLY A 152 -0.77 4.95 11.33
C GLY A 152 -0.48 5.26 12.79
N ILE A 153 0.79 5.53 13.08
CA ILE A 153 1.31 5.95 14.38
C ILE A 153 2.33 7.09 14.20
N SER A 154 2.37 8.04 15.14
CA SER A 154 3.41 9.07 15.17
C SER A 154 4.78 8.46 15.51
N ALA A 155 5.86 9.18 15.17
CA ALA A 155 7.23 8.73 15.37
C ALA A 155 7.55 8.46 16.85
N ASP A 156 6.92 9.19 17.77
CA ASP A 156 7.05 9.01 19.22
C ASP A 156 6.11 7.95 19.82
N GLY A 157 5.22 7.35 19.02
CA GLY A 157 4.29 6.32 19.47
C GLY A 157 3.11 6.83 20.31
N ARG A 158 2.87 8.15 20.36
CA ARG A 158 1.84 8.76 21.21
C ARG A 158 0.53 9.08 20.51
N THR A 159 0.53 9.15 19.20
CA THR A 159 -0.68 9.39 18.41
C THR A 159 -0.91 8.22 17.47
N VAL A 160 -2.10 7.66 17.49
CA VAL A 160 -2.53 6.59 16.58
C VAL A 160 -3.75 7.07 15.82
N ILE A 161 -3.80 6.77 14.53
CA ILE A 161 -5.00 6.95 13.70
C ILE A 161 -5.50 5.61 13.21
N GLY A 162 -6.80 5.54 12.97
CA GLY A 162 -7.41 4.32 12.48
C GLY A 162 -8.84 4.52 12.03
N TRP A 163 -9.50 3.41 11.81
CA TRP A 163 -10.88 3.35 11.36
C TRP A 163 -11.69 2.47 12.31
N LEU A 164 -13.00 2.71 12.33
CA LEU A 164 -13.95 1.83 13.00
C LEU A 164 -15.24 1.70 12.20
N LEU A 165 -15.94 0.61 12.48
CA LEU A 165 -17.32 0.32 12.08
C LEU A 165 -18.12 0.15 13.36
N SER A 166 -19.19 0.92 13.56
CA SER A 166 -20.05 0.78 14.74
C SER A 166 -20.81 -0.54 14.75
N ASP A 167 -21.17 -1.04 13.57
CA ASP A 167 -21.94 -2.26 13.33
C ASP A 167 -21.76 -2.75 11.88
N GLU A 168 -22.38 -3.89 11.55
CA GLU A 168 -22.30 -4.54 10.23
C GLU A 168 -22.85 -3.70 9.06
N LYS A 169 -23.70 -2.71 9.36
CA LYS A 169 -24.33 -1.82 8.37
C LYS A 169 -23.63 -0.46 8.28
N ALA A 170 -22.70 -0.18 9.17
CA ALA A 170 -21.99 1.09 9.24
C ALA A 170 -21.04 1.31 8.05
N MET A 171 -20.89 2.57 7.68
CA MET A 171 -19.76 3.07 6.88
C MET A 171 -18.56 3.38 7.77
N LEU A 172 -17.39 3.49 7.16
CA LEU A 172 -16.14 3.77 7.86
C LEU A 172 -16.17 5.12 8.57
N ARG A 173 -15.72 5.11 9.82
CA ARG A 173 -15.46 6.32 10.62
C ARG A 173 -13.99 6.36 11.01
N GLY A 174 -13.36 7.50 10.79
CA GLY A 174 -12.00 7.75 11.25
C GLY A 174 -11.97 8.03 12.75
N PHE A 175 -10.92 7.57 13.42
CA PHE A 175 -10.62 7.97 14.80
C PHE A 175 -9.15 8.36 14.96
N GLN A 176 -8.89 9.14 16.00
CA GLN A 176 -7.57 9.38 16.55
C GLN A 176 -7.56 8.95 18.01
N TRP A 177 -6.47 8.32 18.44
CA TRP A 177 -6.15 8.11 19.84
C TRP A 177 -4.86 8.86 20.17
N VAL A 178 -4.83 9.55 21.31
CA VAL A 178 -3.64 10.28 21.78
C VAL A 178 -3.33 9.90 23.23
N GLU A 179 -2.07 9.56 23.51
CA GLU A 179 -1.60 9.23 24.86
C GLU A 179 -1.98 10.33 25.85
N GLY A 180 -2.68 9.95 26.92
CA GLY A 180 -3.18 10.88 27.94
C GLY A 180 -4.47 11.63 27.61
N LYS A 181 -4.94 11.63 26.34
CA LYS A 181 -6.25 12.18 25.94
C LYS A 181 -7.27 11.10 25.58
N GLY A 182 -6.80 9.92 25.17
CA GLY A 182 -7.63 8.79 24.78
C GLY A 182 -8.20 8.90 23.37
N PHE A 183 -9.27 8.17 23.15
CA PHE A 183 -9.98 8.04 21.88
C PHE A 183 -10.80 9.28 21.53
N SER A 184 -10.85 9.64 20.25
CA SER A 184 -11.76 10.63 19.69
C SER A 184 -12.08 10.30 18.24
N LEU A 185 -13.34 10.47 17.84
CA LEU A 185 -13.72 10.40 16.42
C LEU A 185 -13.10 11.57 15.67
N LEU A 186 -12.59 11.30 14.46
CA LEU A 186 -12.20 12.36 13.55
C LEU A 186 -13.46 13.08 13.03
N PRO A 187 -13.40 14.41 12.87
CA PRO A 187 -14.54 15.17 12.38
C PRO A 187 -14.89 14.79 10.94
N GLU A 188 -16.18 14.90 10.62
CA GLU A 188 -16.65 14.76 9.24
C GLU A 188 -16.07 15.88 8.34
N PRO A 189 -15.86 15.62 7.04
CA PRO A 189 -16.23 14.39 6.31
C PRO A 189 -15.15 13.29 6.31
N MET A 190 -14.12 13.36 7.16
CA MET A 190 -13.01 12.37 7.13
C MET A 190 -13.49 10.97 7.54
N SER A 191 -13.62 10.08 6.54
CA SER A 191 -14.14 8.72 6.71
C SER A 191 -13.03 7.70 6.96
N LEU A 192 -11.90 7.83 6.24
CA LEU A 192 -10.78 6.90 6.32
C LEU A 192 -9.45 7.67 6.40
N PRO A 193 -8.85 7.81 7.60
CA PRO A 193 -7.52 8.38 7.74
C PRO A 193 -6.48 7.36 7.26
N LEU A 194 -5.61 7.76 6.34
CA LEU A 194 -4.64 6.87 5.69
C LEU A 194 -3.18 7.23 6.02
N ALA A 195 -2.92 8.48 6.41
CA ALA A 195 -1.58 8.94 6.71
C ALA A 195 -1.55 9.93 7.88
N LEU A 196 -0.47 9.87 8.66
CA LEU A 196 -0.20 10.72 9.82
C LEU A 196 1.21 11.29 9.69
N SER A 197 1.38 12.58 9.98
CA SER A 197 2.71 13.19 10.10
C SER A 197 3.49 12.58 11.27
N ALA A 198 4.81 12.61 11.20
CA ALA A 198 5.70 12.05 12.22
C ALA A 198 5.48 12.66 13.61
N ASP A 199 5.09 13.92 13.69
CA ASP A 199 4.74 14.62 14.93
C ASP A 199 3.31 14.33 15.44
N GLY A 200 2.49 13.60 14.65
CA GLY A 200 1.11 13.28 14.99
C GLY A 200 0.11 14.43 14.81
N ALA A 201 0.52 15.58 14.28
CA ALA A 201 -0.32 16.79 14.22
C ALA A 201 -1.22 16.87 12.98
N VAL A 202 -0.84 16.24 11.87
CA VAL A 202 -1.55 16.30 10.59
C VAL A 202 -1.99 14.91 10.18
N THR A 203 -3.29 14.76 9.92
CA THR A 203 -3.85 13.53 9.34
C THR A 203 -4.33 13.83 7.92
N ALA A 204 -4.02 12.93 7.00
CA ALA A 204 -4.58 12.95 5.66
C ALA A 204 -5.34 11.64 5.39
N GLY A 205 -6.41 11.72 4.62
CA GLY A 205 -7.24 10.56 4.33
C GLY A 205 -8.25 10.83 3.22
N LEU A 206 -9.30 10.01 3.23
CA LEU A 206 -10.41 10.07 2.30
C LEU A 206 -11.69 10.51 3.01
N ALA A 207 -12.45 11.38 2.35
CA ALA A 207 -13.88 11.51 2.57
C ALA A 207 -14.59 10.66 1.53
N LEU A 208 -15.23 9.57 1.97
CA LEU A 208 -15.95 8.68 1.07
C LEU A 208 -17.35 9.25 0.79
N ARG A 209 -17.71 9.33 -0.49
CA ARG A 209 -19.02 9.80 -0.93
C ARG A 209 -19.85 8.61 -1.37
N GLY A 210 -20.62 8.06 -0.44
CA GLY A 210 -21.45 6.90 -0.72
C GLY A 210 -22.01 6.23 0.51
N ASN A 211 -22.62 5.08 0.28
CA ASN A 211 -23.19 4.24 1.32
C ASN A 211 -22.78 2.78 1.12
N LEU A 212 -23.19 1.94 2.06
CA LEU A 212 -22.87 0.53 2.03
C LEU A 212 -23.43 -0.18 0.78
N ASP A 213 -24.60 0.20 0.30
CA ASP A 213 -25.20 -0.45 -0.86
C ASP A 213 -24.39 -0.17 -2.13
N MET A 214 -23.81 1.02 -2.27
CA MET A 214 -22.88 1.31 -3.36
C MET A 214 -21.60 0.46 -3.27
N LEU A 215 -21.03 0.26 -2.07
CA LEU A 215 -19.90 -0.65 -1.87
C LEU A 215 -20.24 -2.09 -2.25
N ARG A 216 -21.45 -2.55 -1.90
CA ARG A 216 -21.90 -3.89 -2.26
C ARG A 216 -22.07 -4.03 -3.78
N ARG A 217 -22.70 -3.05 -4.45
CA ARG A 217 -22.81 -3.01 -5.92
C ARG A 217 -21.42 -3.05 -6.58
N MET A 218 -20.47 -2.28 -6.07
CA MET A 218 -19.09 -2.29 -6.54
C MET A 218 -18.46 -3.69 -6.41
N ARG A 219 -18.68 -4.35 -5.28
CA ARG A 219 -18.18 -5.71 -5.04
C ARG A 219 -18.77 -6.73 -6.02
N TRP A 220 -20.09 -6.72 -6.22
CA TRP A 220 -20.75 -7.59 -7.19
C TRP A 220 -20.24 -7.37 -8.62
N MET A 221 -20.05 -6.12 -9.02
CA MET A 221 -19.43 -5.81 -10.31
C MET A 221 -18.02 -6.41 -10.41
N GLN A 222 -17.19 -6.27 -9.37
CA GLN A 222 -15.84 -6.83 -9.37
C GLN A 222 -15.86 -8.36 -9.45
N ASP A 223 -16.72 -9.03 -8.69
CA ASP A 223 -16.85 -10.48 -8.70
C ASP A 223 -17.28 -10.99 -10.09
N PHE A 224 -18.28 -10.34 -10.71
CA PHE A 224 -18.65 -10.62 -12.12
C PHE A 224 -17.48 -10.44 -13.09
N MET A 225 -16.72 -9.35 -12.97
CA MET A 225 -15.58 -9.10 -13.85
C MET A 225 -14.45 -10.13 -13.64
N ASN A 226 -14.22 -10.57 -12.40
CA ASN A 226 -13.21 -11.58 -12.07
C ASN A 226 -13.58 -12.97 -12.57
N GLU A 227 -14.86 -13.36 -12.47
CA GLU A 227 -15.37 -14.61 -13.03
C GLU A 227 -15.37 -14.58 -14.57
N SER A 228 -15.44 -13.38 -15.16
CA SER A 228 -15.40 -13.17 -16.61
C SER A 228 -16.38 -14.09 -17.38
N PRO A 229 -17.65 -14.25 -16.94
CA PRO A 229 -18.55 -15.29 -17.43
C PRO A 229 -18.91 -15.14 -18.92
N LEU A 230 -18.73 -13.94 -19.49
CA LEU A 230 -18.97 -13.66 -20.91
C LEU A 230 -17.71 -13.78 -21.79
N MET A 231 -16.51 -13.76 -21.20
CA MET A 231 -15.25 -13.76 -21.97
C MET A 231 -14.79 -15.17 -22.34
N SER A 232 -15.26 -16.20 -21.64
CA SER A 232 -14.90 -17.61 -21.87
C SER A 232 -15.40 -18.15 -23.22
N GLU A 233 -16.35 -17.46 -23.87
CA GLU A 233 -16.93 -17.87 -25.14
C GLU A 233 -16.13 -17.38 -26.36
N GLY A 234 -15.09 -16.54 -26.18
CA GLY A 234 -14.34 -15.95 -27.31
C GLY A 234 -15.14 -14.95 -28.16
N GLU A 235 -16.40 -14.70 -27.77
CA GLU A 235 -17.37 -13.89 -28.50
C GLU A 235 -17.28 -12.39 -28.17
N VAL A 236 -16.42 -11.95 -27.24
CA VAL A 236 -16.46 -10.59 -26.69
C VAL A 236 -15.17 -9.81 -26.93
N THR A 237 -15.28 -8.63 -27.56
CA THR A 237 -14.14 -7.72 -27.81
C THR A 237 -14.12 -6.51 -26.88
N LYS A 238 -15.28 -6.10 -26.37
CA LYS A 238 -15.44 -5.01 -25.40
C LYS A 238 -16.55 -5.39 -24.44
N LEU A 239 -16.36 -5.13 -23.15
CA LEU A 239 -17.34 -5.37 -22.10
C LEU A 239 -17.49 -4.11 -21.25
N ARG A 240 -18.72 -3.78 -20.89
CA ARG A 240 -19.04 -2.68 -19.99
C ARG A 240 -20.17 -3.09 -19.05
N VAL A 241 -19.94 -2.91 -17.75
CA VAL A 241 -20.99 -3.00 -16.73
C VAL A 241 -21.63 -1.62 -16.59
N SER A 242 -22.96 -1.58 -16.58
CA SER A 242 -23.76 -0.36 -16.49
C SER A 242 -24.58 -0.28 -15.20
N GLY A 243 -24.92 -1.44 -14.60
CA GLY A 243 -25.81 -1.51 -13.43
C GLY A 243 -25.57 -2.75 -12.57
N VAL A 244 -25.82 -2.61 -11.26
CA VAL A 244 -26.00 -3.76 -10.36
C VAL A 244 -27.25 -3.55 -9.51
N HIS A 245 -28.21 -4.46 -9.60
CA HIS A 245 -29.44 -4.40 -8.79
C HIS A 245 -29.27 -5.16 -7.46
N PRO A 246 -29.21 -4.46 -6.31
CA PRO A 246 -28.75 -5.04 -5.04
C PRO A 246 -29.69 -6.10 -4.45
N GLY A 247 -31.00 -6.03 -4.77
CA GLY A 247 -31.97 -7.00 -4.24
C GLY A 247 -31.98 -8.35 -4.95
N ARG A 248 -31.50 -8.40 -6.20
CA ARG A 248 -31.50 -9.62 -7.05
C ARG A 248 -30.09 -10.13 -7.37
N GLY A 249 -29.06 -9.32 -7.10
CA GLY A 249 -27.68 -9.62 -7.50
C GLY A 249 -27.45 -9.51 -9.01
N ASP A 250 -28.41 -8.97 -9.75
CA ASP A 250 -28.34 -8.89 -11.21
C ASP A 250 -27.30 -7.85 -11.64
N VAL A 251 -26.40 -8.24 -12.55
CA VAL A 251 -25.44 -7.36 -13.20
C VAL A 251 -25.94 -7.08 -14.62
N ALA A 252 -26.14 -5.80 -14.95
CA ALA A 252 -26.53 -5.37 -16.28
C ALA A 252 -25.40 -4.63 -16.98
N GLY A 253 -25.27 -4.84 -18.27
CA GLY A 253 -24.24 -4.20 -19.05
C GLY A 253 -24.41 -4.42 -20.55
N SER A 254 -23.36 -4.08 -21.28
CA SER A 254 -23.28 -4.30 -22.71
C SER A 254 -21.92 -4.84 -23.11
N PHE A 255 -21.89 -5.62 -24.18
CA PHE A 255 -20.66 -6.11 -24.75
C PHE A 255 -20.71 -6.07 -26.28
N LYS A 256 -19.55 -6.02 -26.93
CA LYS A 256 -19.43 -6.03 -28.38
C LYS A 256 -19.02 -7.41 -28.86
N HIS A 257 -19.87 -8.02 -29.69
CA HIS A 257 -19.62 -9.35 -30.23
C HIS A 257 -18.45 -9.33 -31.23
N ALA A 258 -17.54 -10.30 -31.15
CA ALA A 258 -16.32 -10.37 -31.94
C ALA A 258 -16.59 -10.51 -33.44
N ASP A 259 -17.41 -11.51 -33.83
CA ASP A 259 -17.65 -11.80 -35.25
C ASP A 259 -18.54 -10.79 -35.96
N THR A 260 -19.59 -10.31 -35.29
CA THR A 260 -20.60 -9.43 -35.90
C THR A 260 -20.30 -7.95 -35.68
N GLY A 261 -19.48 -7.61 -34.69
CA GLY A 261 -19.26 -6.23 -34.25
C GLY A 261 -20.49 -5.56 -33.62
N VAL A 262 -21.59 -6.30 -33.44
CA VAL A 262 -22.85 -5.80 -32.88
C VAL A 262 -22.76 -5.71 -31.36
N TRP A 263 -23.34 -4.66 -30.78
CA TRP A 263 -23.47 -4.53 -29.34
C TRP A 263 -24.68 -5.33 -28.84
N TYR A 264 -24.47 -6.09 -27.77
CA TYR A 264 -25.48 -6.83 -27.06
C TYR A 264 -25.63 -6.28 -25.66
N GLY A 265 -26.85 -6.24 -25.16
CA GLY A 265 -27.18 -6.01 -23.77
C GLY A 265 -27.20 -7.34 -23.06
N PHE A 266 -26.82 -7.35 -21.79
CA PHE A 266 -26.95 -8.53 -20.96
C PHE A 266 -27.51 -8.19 -19.58
N VAL A 267 -28.24 -9.14 -19.01
CA VAL A 267 -28.52 -9.24 -17.57
C VAL A 267 -27.98 -10.58 -17.12
N TRP A 268 -27.15 -10.57 -16.08
CA TRP A 268 -26.54 -11.76 -15.52
C TRP A 268 -26.92 -11.91 -14.05
N ASN A 269 -27.25 -13.14 -13.66
CA ASN A 269 -27.50 -13.49 -12.28
C ASN A 269 -26.46 -14.54 -11.83
N PRO A 270 -25.78 -14.36 -10.68
CA PRO A 270 -24.77 -15.29 -10.20
C PRO A 270 -25.30 -16.71 -9.97
N ASP A 271 -26.56 -16.85 -9.57
CA ASP A 271 -27.15 -18.16 -9.28
C ASP A 271 -27.45 -18.98 -10.55
N GLU A 272 -27.63 -18.31 -11.69
CA GLU A 272 -27.96 -18.96 -12.97
C GLU A 272 -26.72 -19.40 -13.74
N GLY A 273 -25.55 -18.86 -13.43
CA GLY A 273 -24.27 -19.15 -14.10
C GLY A 273 -24.21 -18.74 -15.58
N LYS A 274 -25.29 -18.19 -16.15
CA LYS A 274 -25.40 -17.68 -17.52
C LYS A 274 -26.24 -16.40 -17.54
N PRO A 275 -26.12 -15.55 -18.57
CA PRO A 275 -26.98 -14.37 -18.69
C PRO A 275 -28.45 -14.77 -18.83
N SER A 276 -29.30 -14.24 -17.96
CA SER A 276 -30.76 -14.41 -17.98
C SER A 276 -31.41 -13.69 -19.16
N ARG A 277 -30.75 -12.65 -19.68
CA ARG A 277 -31.14 -11.95 -20.90
C ARG A 277 -29.91 -11.56 -21.72
N ARG A 278 -29.96 -11.77 -23.04
CA ARG A 278 -28.90 -11.42 -23.99
C ARG A 278 -29.48 -11.13 -25.37
N GLU A 279 -29.50 -9.85 -25.78
CA GLU A 279 -30.14 -9.42 -27.03
C GLU A 279 -29.33 -8.28 -27.70
N PRO A 280 -29.34 -8.17 -29.04
CA PRO A 280 -28.75 -7.03 -29.74
C PRO A 280 -29.37 -5.69 -29.29
N LEU A 281 -28.53 -4.67 -29.10
CA LEU A 281 -28.95 -3.31 -28.76
C LEU A 281 -28.92 -2.43 -30.03
N PRO A 282 -30.06 -2.15 -30.68
CA PRO A 282 -30.09 -1.48 -31.98
C PRO A 282 -29.63 -0.02 -31.93
N TRP A 283 -29.53 0.60 -30.75
CA TRP A 283 -29.11 1.99 -30.54
C TRP A 283 -27.64 2.15 -30.14
N LEU A 284 -26.92 1.05 -29.85
CA LEU A 284 -25.49 1.09 -29.56
C LEU A 284 -24.71 0.71 -30.83
N THR A 285 -24.38 1.70 -31.65
CA THR A 285 -23.45 1.52 -32.78
C THR A 285 -22.15 2.27 -32.51
N GLU A 286 -21.00 1.77 -33.00
CA GLU A 286 -19.70 2.44 -32.82
C GLU A 286 -19.62 3.80 -33.53
N THR A 287 -20.53 4.09 -34.46
CA THR A 287 -20.54 5.32 -35.27
C THR A 287 -21.24 6.52 -34.61
N GLU A 288 -21.89 6.39 -33.46
CA GLU A 288 -22.48 7.55 -32.76
C GLU A 288 -21.62 8.03 -31.59
N GLY A 289 -20.52 8.71 -31.91
CA GLY A 289 -19.76 9.55 -30.98
C GLY A 289 -20.54 10.76 -30.41
N LYS A 290 -21.87 10.69 -30.31
CA LYS A 290 -22.75 11.75 -29.80
C LYS A 290 -23.34 11.44 -28.41
N ALA A 291 -23.51 10.18 -28.05
CA ALA A 291 -23.99 9.80 -26.72
C ALA A 291 -22.83 9.63 -25.74
N THR A 292 -22.93 10.31 -24.59
CA THR A 292 -21.98 10.16 -23.49
C THR A 292 -22.02 8.75 -22.90
N GLY A 293 -20.96 8.34 -22.19
CA GLY A 293 -20.93 7.07 -21.44
C GLY A 293 -22.14 6.92 -20.50
N ALA A 294 -22.50 7.98 -19.78
CA ALA A 294 -23.63 7.98 -18.85
C ALA A 294 -24.98 7.78 -19.57
N GLN A 295 -25.18 8.42 -20.72
CA GLN A 295 -26.40 8.22 -21.52
C GLN A 295 -26.55 6.78 -22.00
N ARG A 296 -25.44 6.13 -22.38
CA ARG A 296 -25.45 4.71 -22.75
C ARG A 296 -25.76 3.82 -21.56
N ASP A 297 -25.21 4.09 -20.38
CA ASP A 297 -25.54 3.32 -19.16
C ASP A 297 -27.01 3.44 -18.82
N ALA A 298 -27.58 4.65 -18.85
CA ALA A 298 -29.00 4.86 -18.60
C ALA A 298 -29.90 4.08 -19.58
N GLN A 299 -29.53 4.00 -20.86
CA GLN A 299 -30.26 3.20 -21.85
C GLN A 299 -30.17 1.69 -21.57
N VAL A 300 -29.00 1.20 -21.18
CA VAL A 300 -28.81 -0.21 -20.81
C VAL A 300 -29.59 -0.56 -19.54
N LEU A 301 -29.55 0.30 -18.53
CA LEU A 301 -30.34 0.15 -17.29
C LEU A 301 -31.83 0.09 -17.59
N ALA A 302 -32.35 1.04 -18.38
CA ALA A 302 -33.75 1.06 -18.78
C ALA A 302 -34.14 -0.21 -19.57
N TRP A 303 -33.29 -0.66 -20.49
CA TRP A 303 -33.49 -1.92 -21.21
C TRP A 303 -33.51 -3.13 -20.27
N ALA A 304 -32.64 -3.15 -19.25
CA ALA A 304 -32.57 -4.20 -18.24
C ALA A 304 -33.71 -4.13 -17.19
N GLY A 305 -34.58 -3.12 -17.25
CA GLY A 305 -35.62 -2.89 -16.23
C GLY A 305 -35.05 -2.46 -14.88
N MET A 306 -33.89 -1.80 -14.89
CA MET A 306 -33.21 -1.24 -13.72
C MET A 306 -33.42 0.28 -13.63
N SER A 307 -33.25 0.81 -12.44
CA SER A 307 -33.32 2.25 -12.15
C SER A 307 -31.96 2.93 -12.33
N ASP A 308 -31.95 4.26 -12.38
CA ASP A 308 -30.70 5.04 -12.40
C ASP A 308 -29.85 4.81 -11.13
N GLU A 309 -30.48 4.50 -9.99
CA GLU A 309 -29.75 4.22 -8.74
C GLU A 309 -28.92 2.92 -8.83
N ASP A 310 -29.38 1.95 -9.62
CA ASP A 310 -28.63 0.70 -9.88
C ASP A 310 -27.33 0.97 -10.66
N GLY A 311 -27.25 2.11 -11.37
CA GLY A 311 -26.04 2.60 -12.05
C GLY A 311 -25.01 3.24 -11.13
N ASN A 312 -25.35 3.54 -9.86
CA ASN A 312 -24.43 4.09 -8.88
C ASN A 312 -23.58 2.97 -8.24
N ILE A 313 -22.60 2.51 -9.02
CA ILE A 313 -21.73 1.38 -8.68
C ILE A 313 -20.36 1.86 -8.17
N PHE A 314 -19.91 3.05 -8.59
CA PHE A 314 -18.58 3.54 -8.25
C PHE A 314 -18.64 4.53 -7.10
N MET A 315 -17.90 4.24 -6.03
CA MET A 315 -17.78 5.14 -4.90
C MET A 315 -16.77 6.25 -5.19
N GLU A 316 -17.24 7.51 -5.13
CA GLU A 316 -16.38 8.69 -5.21
C GLU A 316 -15.70 8.96 -3.86
N SER A 317 -14.57 9.66 -3.90
CA SER A 317 -13.90 10.14 -2.70
C SER A 317 -13.24 11.48 -2.92
N ASP A 318 -13.02 12.22 -1.84
CA ASP A 318 -12.17 13.42 -1.84
C ASP A 318 -10.93 13.15 -0.99
N ALA A 319 -9.79 13.66 -1.43
CA ALA A 319 -8.61 13.71 -0.58
C ALA A 319 -8.81 14.84 0.43
N VAL A 320 -8.68 14.52 1.71
CA VAL A 320 -8.90 15.46 2.81
C VAL A 320 -7.73 15.49 3.77
N ARG A 321 -7.56 16.63 4.45
CA ARG A 321 -6.58 16.84 5.51
C ARG A 321 -7.28 17.33 6.76
N TRP A 322 -6.83 16.90 7.91
CA TRP A 322 -7.28 17.37 9.21
C TRP A 322 -6.10 17.82 10.06
N ARG A 323 -6.31 18.92 10.80
CA ARG A 323 -5.46 19.37 11.89
C ARG A 323 -6.35 19.81 13.06
N ALA A 324 -5.95 19.46 14.27
CA ALA A 324 -6.64 19.91 15.48
C ALA A 324 -6.72 21.45 15.52
N GLY A 325 -7.92 21.99 15.76
CA GLY A 325 -8.20 23.43 15.77
C GLY A 325 -8.49 24.05 14.39
N GLU A 326 -8.10 23.42 13.29
CA GLU A 326 -8.38 23.91 11.92
C GLU A 326 -9.55 23.17 11.25
N GLY A 327 -9.90 21.97 11.75
CA GLY A 327 -10.96 21.15 11.17
C GLY A 327 -10.49 20.35 9.95
N VAL A 328 -11.44 19.84 9.17
CA VAL A 328 -11.16 19.10 7.92
C VAL A 328 -11.20 20.05 6.74
N SER A 329 -10.14 20.04 5.94
CA SER A 329 -10.07 20.74 4.65
C SER A 329 -10.02 19.73 3.50
N VAL A 330 -10.79 19.97 2.44
CA VAL A 330 -10.67 19.22 1.18
C VAL A 330 -9.38 19.66 0.49
N ILE A 331 -8.48 18.70 0.26
CA ILE A 331 -7.27 18.91 -0.55
C ILE A 331 -7.68 18.99 -2.02
N ARG A 332 -8.46 17.99 -2.47
CA ARG A 332 -8.96 17.89 -3.84
C ARG A 332 -10.22 17.02 -3.86
N ALA A 333 -11.19 17.42 -4.67
CA ALA A 333 -12.42 16.66 -4.86
C ALA A 333 -12.24 15.56 -5.90
N LYS A 334 -13.02 14.48 -5.81
CA LYS A 334 -13.01 13.34 -6.76
C LYS A 334 -11.60 12.78 -6.98
N SER A 335 -10.88 12.59 -5.88
CA SER A 335 -9.47 12.19 -5.87
C SER A 335 -9.18 11.19 -4.76
N VAL A 336 -8.16 10.38 -4.95
CA VAL A 336 -7.62 9.46 -3.94
C VAL A 336 -6.35 10.06 -3.34
N LEU A 337 -6.17 9.90 -2.04
CA LEU A 337 -4.91 10.18 -1.36
C LEU A 337 -3.93 9.02 -1.61
N GLU A 338 -2.76 9.36 -2.16
CA GLU A 338 -1.68 8.41 -2.43
C GLU A 338 -0.62 8.44 -1.32
N GLY A 339 -0.38 9.61 -0.69
CA GLY A 339 0.59 9.72 0.40
C GLY A 339 0.68 11.09 1.06
N LEU A 340 1.43 11.16 2.15
CA LEU A 340 1.74 12.35 2.95
C LEU A 340 3.22 12.32 3.34
N SER A 341 3.93 13.45 3.23
CA SER A 341 5.29 13.59 3.76
C SER A 341 5.30 13.53 5.29
N ALA A 342 6.41 13.10 5.88
CA ALA A 342 6.48 12.92 7.33
C ALA A 342 6.34 14.25 8.10
N ASP A 343 6.73 15.37 7.50
CA ASP A 343 6.49 16.71 8.06
C ASP A 343 5.03 17.21 7.93
N GLY A 344 4.18 16.45 7.25
CA GLY A 344 2.75 16.77 7.04
C GLY A 344 2.48 17.91 6.05
N ARG A 345 3.49 18.40 5.32
CA ARG A 345 3.36 19.59 4.45
C ARG A 345 3.02 19.25 3.01
N THR A 346 3.45 18.10 2.52
CA THR A 346 3.30 17.67 1.14
C THR A 346 2.35 16.48 1.05
N VAL A 347 1.36 16.57 0.18
CA VAL A 347 0.41 15.49 -0.10
C VAL A 347 0.49 15.06 -1.56
N PHE A 348 0.24 13.78 -1.80
CA PHE A 348 0.22 13.19 -3.13
C PHE A 348 -1.19 12.67 -3.39
N VAL A 349 -1.78 13.06 -4.52
CA VAL A 349 -3.15 12.69 -4.86
C VAL A 349 -3.25 12.25 -6.31
N SER A 350 -4.16 11.32 -6.58
CA SER A 350 -4.51 10.90 -7.93
C SER A 350 -5.99 11.16 -8.21
N PHE A 351 -6.31 11.50 -9.45
CA PHE A 351 -7.67 11.79 -9.90
C PHE A 351 -7.78 11.64 -11.42
N ASN A 352 -8.99 11.56 -11.96
CA ASN A 352 -9.21 11.64 -13.41
C ASN A 352 -9.47 13.09 -13.80
N ARG A 353 -8.76 13.60 -14.82
CA ARG A 353 -8.97 14.95 -15.34
C ARG A 353 -10.36 15.07 -15.96
N GLU A 354 -11.03 16.19 -15.73
CA GLU A 354 -12.38 16.41 -16.27
C GLU A 354 -12.38 16.56 -17.80
N SER A 355 -11.28 17.06 -18.38
CA SER A 355 -11.19 17.38 -19.81
C SER A 355 -11.14 16.15 -20.71
N ASP A 356 -10.46 15.09 -20.28
CA ASP A 356 -10.14 13.94 -21.12
C ASP A 356 -10.22 12.58 -20.38
N HIS A 357 -10.63 12.59 -19.11
CA HIS A 357 -10.69 11.42 -18.23
C HIS A 357 -9.36 10.70 -18.03
N SER A 358 -8.23 11.30 -18.41
CA SER A 358 -6.91 10.76 -18.14
C SER A 358 -6.61 10.81 -16.63
N ARG A 359 -5.91 9.81 -16.12
CA ARG A 359 -5.42 9.85 -14.74
C ARG A 359 -4.38 10.96 -14.60
N ALA A 360 -4.43 11.68 -13.49
CA ALA A 360 -3.42 12.61 -13.03
C ALA A 360 -2.85 12.11 -11.72
N PHE A 361 -1.56 12.33 -11.52
CA PHE A 361 -0.88 12.12 -10.24
C PHE A 361 -0.11 13.40 -9.91
N VAL A 362 -0.50 14.06 -8.82
CA VAL A 362 0.02 15.39 -8.48
C VAL A 362 0.61 15.42 -7.07
N GLN A 363 1.65 16.23 -6.92
CA GLN A 363 2.21 16.64 -5.64
C GLN A 363 1.66 18.02 -5.30
N ILE A 364 1.16 18.20 -4.07
CA ILE A 364 0.68 19.48 -3.56
C ILE A 364 1.50 19.82 -2.31
N SER A 365 2.23 20.92 -2.35
CA SER A 365 3.06 21.42 -1.25
C SER A 365 2.84 22.92 -1.04
N PRO A 366 3.42 23.55 -0.01
CA PRO A 366 3.32 25.00 0.20
C PRO A 366 3.86 25.84 -0.98
N GLU A 367 4.75 25.27 -1.79
CA GLU A 367 5.35 25.90 -2.96
C GLU A 367 4.43 25.85 -4.19
N GLY A 368 3.39 25.00 -4.16
CA GLY A 368 2.41 24.88 -5.23
C GLY A 368 2.06 23.44 -5.58
N GLU A 369 1.34 23.27 -6.69
CA GLU A 369 0.97 21.98 -7.25
C GLU A 369 1.86 21.62 -8.45
N VAL A 370 2.31 20.37 -8.51
CA VAL A 370 3.11 19.83 -9.60
C VAL A 370 2.43 18.57 -10.15
N ASP A 371 2.13 18.58 -11.45
CA ASP A 371 1.65 17.40 -12.17
C ASP A 371 2.80 16.46 -12.50
N LEU A 372 3.00 15.46 -11.64
CA LEU A 372 4.12 14.53 -11.73
C LEU A 372 4.00 13.63 -12.96
N GLU A 373 2.78 13.32 -13.38
CA GLU A 373 2.55 12.51 -14.57
C GLU A 373 2.92 13.25 -15.84
N ALA A 374 2.54 14.53 -15.95
CA ALA A 374 2.94 15.37 -17.06
C ALA A 374 4.47 15.51 -17.15
N VAL A 375 5.16 15.66 -16.01
CA VAL A 375 6.63 15.69 -15.96
C VAL A 375 7.23 14.40 -16.53
N VAL A 376 6.78 13.23 -16.07
CA VAL A 376 7.32 11.95 -16.55
C VAL A 376 7.03 11.74 -18.04
N ARG A 377 5.82 12.08 -18.50
CA ARG A 377 5.45 11.94 -19.92
C ARG A 377 6.30 12.83 -20.82
N ALA A 378 6.56 14.08 -20.41
CA ALA A 378 7.41 15.00 -21.15
C ALA A 378 8.84 14.48 -21.32
N GLU A 379 9.39 13.82 -20.30
CA GLU A 379 10.76 13.30 -20.32
C GLU A 379 10.88 11.92 -21.00
N THR A 380 9.93 11.01 -20.77
CA THR A 380 9.99 9.63 -21.28
C THR A 380 9.39 9.46 -22.68
N ARG A 381 8.56 10.42 -23.14
CA ARG A 381 7.78 10.34 -24.38
C ARG A 381 6.83 9.13 -24.46
N LYS A 382 6.44 8.56 -23.32
CA LYS A 382 5.47 7.45 -23.26
C LYS A 382 4.04 7.99 -23.16
N GLU A 383 3.20 7.62 -24.14
CA GLU A 383 1.80 8.06 -24.23
C GLU A 383 0.84 7.26 -23.33
N SER A 384 1.20 6.05 -22.92
CA SER A 384 0.46 5.29 -21.90
C SER A 384 1.39 4.99 -20.74
N LEU A 385 1.06 5.55 -19.58
CA LEU A 385 1.84 5.47 -18.36
C LEU A 385 0.88 5.47 -17.18
N GLU A 386 0.72 4.34 -16.51
CA GLU A 386 0.07 4.31 -15.21
C GLU A 386 1.13 4.34 -14.12
N MET A 387 0.98 5.23 -13.14
CA MET A 387 1.94 5.38 -12.05
C MET A 387 1.28 5.05 -10.71
N PHE A 388 2.05 4.37 -9.86
CA PHE A 388 1.65 4.05 -8.50
C PHE A 388 2.76 4.44 -7.53
N LEU A 389 2.39 5.19 -6.50
CA LEU A 389 3.32 5.58 -5.46
C LEU A 389 3.74 4.37 -4.63
N ARG A 390 5.05 4.19 -4.46
CA ARG A 390 5.64 3.12 -3.65
C ARG A 390 6.22 3.65 -2.34
N SER A 391 6.86 4.82 -2.40
CA SER A 391 7.43 5.46 -1.21
C SER A 391 7.63 6.96 -1.44
N VAL A 392 7.57 7.71 -0.35
CA VAL A 392 7.92 9.13 -0.25
C VAL A 392 8.98 9.26 0.84
N SER A 393 9.99 10.10 0.64
CA SER A 393 10.95 10.43 1.70
C SER A 393 10.34 11.30 2.80
N GLU A 394 10.98 11.33 3.97
CA GLU A 394 10.57 12.09 5.17
C GLU A 394 10.32 13.57 4.83
N ASP A 395 11.17 14.15 3.98
CA ASP A 395 11.11 15.54 3.51
C ASP A 395 10.25 15.75 2.25
N GLY A 396 9.60 14.70 1.73
CA GLY A 396 8.79 14.77 0.51
C GLY A 396 9.58 14.98 -0.79
N ARG A 397 10.92 15.05 -0.73
CA ARG A 397 11.78 15.34 -1.88
C ARG A 397 11.88 14.20 -2.86
N TYR A 398 11.97 12.97 -2.36
CA TYR A 398 12.20 11.78 -3.15
C TYR A 398 10.94 10.95 -3.21
N LEU A 399 10.50 10.64 -4.42
CA LEU A 399 9.40 9.72 -4.66
C LEU A 399 9.92 8.52 -5.43
N TRP A 400 9.44 7.35 -5.03
CA TRP A 400 9.61 6.10 -5.77
C TRP A 400 8.24 5.65 -6.27
N LEU A 401 8.16 5.43 -7.58
CA LEU A 401 6.94 5.03 -8.26
C LEU A 401 7.19 3.72 -9.03
N ASN A 402 6.14 2.95 -9.24
CA ASN A 402 6.12 1.96 -10.30
C ASN A 402 5.34 2.55 -11.48
N SER A 403 5.90 2.40 -12.67
CA SER A 403 5.22 2.72 -13.92
C SER A 403 4.83 1.44 -14.63
N PHE A 404 3.58 1.33 -15.05
CA PHE A 404 3.07 0.27 -15.90
C PHE A 404 2.88 0.78 -17.31
N THR A 405 3.43 0.03 -18.26
CA THR A 405 3.31 0.28 -19.69
C THR A 405 3.06 -1.04 -20.40
N ALA A 406 2.65 -1.01 -21.68
CA ALA A 406 2.51 -2.22 -22.49
C ALA A 406 3.80 -3.06 -22.52
N ASP A 407 4.97 -2.41 -22.41
CA ASP A 407 6.29 -3.05 -22.44
C ASP A 407 6.71 -3.64 -21.08
N GLY A 408 5.86 -3.52 -20.06
CA GLY A 408 6.12 -4.01 -18.71
C GLY A 408 6.13 -2.92 -17.65
N THR A 409 6.50 -3.34 -16.42
CA THR A 409 6.58 -2.49 -15.24
C THR A 409 8.03 -2.09 -14.99
N PHE A 410 8.29 -0.81 -14.75
CA PHE A 410 9.62 -0.34 -14.37
C PHE A 410 9.56 0.69 -13.25
N PRO A 411 10.60 0.77 -12.41
CA PRO A 411 10.64 1.77 -11.36
C PRO A 411 10.90 3.15 -11.94
N LEU A 412 10.38 4.16 -11.26
CA LEU A 412 10.65 5.56 -11.53
C LEU A 412 11.04 6.25 -10.22
N ARG A 413 11.90 7.26 -10.33
CA ARG A 413 12.25 8.12 -9.21
C ARG A 413 12.05 9.57 -9.59
N LEU A 414 11.36 10.30 -8.72
CA LEU A 414 11.29 11.74 -8.81
C LEU A 414 12.11 12.37 -7.67
N GLU A 415 12.77 13.48 -7.98
CA GLU A 415 13.49 14.32 -7.03
C GLU A 415 13.01 15.76 -7.19
N ASN A 416 12.38 16.31 -6.15
CA ASN A 416 11.74 17.63 -6.17
C ASN A 416 10.77 17.79 -7.36
N GLY A 417 9.93 16.77 -7.60
CA GLY A 417 8.95 16.77 -8.68
C GLY A 417 9.52 16.63 -10.10
N LYS A 418 10.82 16.36 -10.26
CA LYS A 418 11.47 16.13 -11.56
C LYS A 418 11.92 14.69 -11.70
N LEU A 419 11.92 14.14 -12.92
CA LEU A 419 12.41 12.79 -13.14
C LEU A 419 13.93 12.75 -12.89
N ALA A 420 14.35 11.91 -11.96
CA ALA A 420 15.75 11.73 -11.64
C ALA A 420 16.38 10.69 -12.60
N PRO A 421 17.66 10.86 -13.00
CA PRO A 421 18.33 9.90 -13.85
C PRO A 421 18.29 8.50 -13.26
N PHE A 422 17.87 7.54 -14.08
CA PHE A 422 17.74 6.15 -13.68
C PHE A 422 19.08 5.43 -13.85
N SER A 423 19.61 4.83 -12.79
CA SER A 423 20.84 4.04 -12.88
C SER A 423 20.54 2.68 -13.53
N PRO A 424 21.29 2.23 -14.55
CA PRO A 424 21.09 0.91 -15.17
C PRO A 424 21.20 -0.26 -14.18
N VAL A 425 21.91 -0.04 -13.06
CA VAL A 425 22.15 -1.04 -12.00
C VAL A 425 20.84 -1.47 -11.30
N MET A 426 19.75 -0.72 -11.49
CA MET A 426 18.43 -1.01 -10.96
C MET A 426 17.57 -1.92 -11.85
N GLY A 427 17.98 -2.17 -13.11
CA GLY A 427 17.27 -3.10 -14.01
C GLY A 427 17.22 -4.54 -13.50
N ASP A 428 18.13 -4.87 -12.57
CA ASP A 428 18.21 -6.17 -11.92
C ASP A 428 17.33 -6.25 -10.65
N LEU A 429 16.49 -5.27 -10.31
CA LEU A 429 15.83 -5.19 -9.00
C LEU A 429 14.29 -5.08 -9.08
N THR A 430 13.57 -6.00 -8.43
CA THR A 430 12.16 -5.81 -8.06
C THR A 430 12.10 -5.07 -6.73
N LEU A 431 11.56 -3.86 -6.72
CA LEU A 431 11.51 -3.01 -5.54
C LEU A 431 10.48 -3.44 -4.50
N THR A 432 10.94 -3.70 -3.28
CA THR A 432 10.09 -4.13 -2.16
C THR A 432 10.21 -3.25 -0.92
N ALA A 433 11.38 -2.65 -0.64
CA ALA A 433 11.60 -1.85 0.56
C ALA A 433 12.41 -0.57 0.29
N PHE A 434 12.10 0.48 1.06
CA PHE A 434 12.61 1.85 0.87
C PHE A 434 13.02 2.45 2.22
N SER A 435 14.14 3.18 2.26
CA SER A 435 14.51 3.96 3.45
C SER A 435 13.64 5.20 3.54
N GLN A 436 13.42 5.71 4.75
CA GLN A 436 12.63 6.92 4.97
C GLN A 436 13.28 8.16 4.36
N ASP A 437 14.60 8.21 4.19
CA ASP A 437 15.25 9.30 3.45
C ASP A 437 15.16 9.14 1.93
N GLY A 438 14.61 8.02 1.43
CA GLY A 438 14.44 7.71 0.02
C GLY A 438 15.74 7.39 -0.75
N ARG A 439 16.88 7.22 -0.05
CA ARG A 439 18.21 7.04 -0.65
C ARG A 439 18.66 5.59 -0.76
N VAL A 440 18.07 4.70 0.04
CA VAL A 440 18.39 3.28 0.06
C VAL A 440 17.16 2.48 -0.32
N LEU A 441 17.38 1.42 -1.09
CA LEU A 441 16.35 0.51 -1.57
C LEU A 441 16.80 -0.91 -1.35
N ALA A 442 15.84 -1.80 -1.14
CA ALA A 442 16.07 -3.22 -1.17
C ALA A 442 14.98 -3.94 -1.98
N GLY A 443 15.34 -5.11 -2.49
CA GLY A 443 14.51 -5.85 -3.41
C GLY A 443 15.11 -7.19 -3.79
N THR A 444 14.42 -7.92 -4.66
CA THR A 444 14.90 -9.19 -5.21
C THR A 444 15.47 -9.01 -6.60
N SER A 445 16.48 -9.81 -6.94
CA SER A 445 17.02 -9.86 -8.30
C SER A 445 15.91 -10.20 -9.31
N THR A 446 15.89 -9.57 -10.48
CA THR A 446 15.01 -9.98 -11.60
C THR A 446 15.60 -11.15 -12.38
N GLN A 447 16.91 -11.36 -12.28
CA GLN A 447 17.61 -12.49 -12.90
C GLN A 447 17.82 -13.61 -11.88
N PRO A 448 17.46 -14.86 -12.22
CA PRO A 448 17.74 -16.00 -11.35
C PRO A 448 19.24 -16.25 -11.30
N GLU A 449 19.77 -16.45 -10.09
CA GLU A 449 21.14 -16.92 -9.86
C GLU A 449 21.13 -18.38 -9.39
N GLN A 450 22.30 -19.03 -9.26
CA GLN A 450 22.40 -20.41 -8.75
C GLN A 450 21.73 -20.54 -7.37
N GLY A 451 20.52 -21.09 -7.32
CA GLY A 451 19.73 -21.27 -6.11
C GLY A 451 18.59 -20.27 -5.90
N GLY A 452 18.31 -19.33 -6.82
CA GLY A 452 17.14 -18.43 -6.74
C GLY A 452 17.47 -16.95 -6.94
N TYR A 453 16.56 -16.07 -6.49
CA TYR A 453 16.64 -14.62 -6.68
C TYR A 453 17.31 -13.93 -5.49
N ALA A 454 18.53 -13.44 -5.66
CA ALA A 454 19.28 -12.79 -4.59
C ALA A 454 18.55 -11.57 -4.00
N THR A 455 18.64 -11.38 -2.68
CA THR A 455 18.31 -10.08 -2.08
C THR A 455 19.37 -9.07 -2.47
N LEU A 456 18.93 -7.89 -2.86
CA LEU A 456 19.75 -6.79 -3.31
C LEU A 456 19.47 -5.56 -2.45
N ARG A 457 20.52 -4.82 -2.11
CA ARG A 457 20.45 -3.49 -1.49
C ARG A 457 21.19 -2.49 -2.35
N TRP A 458 20.57 -1.36 -2.62
CA TRP A 458 21.17 -0.31 -3.43
C TRP A 458 21.07 1.04 -2.72
N HIS A 459 22.18 1.79 -2.75
CA HIS A 459 22.24 3.17 -2.29
C HIS A 459 22.34 4.09 -3.50
N PHE A 460 21.57 5.16 -3.52
CA PHE A 460 21.58 6.12 -4.61
C PHE A 460 22.99 6.70 -4.85
N GLY A 461 23.42 6.77 -6.10
CA GLY A 461 24.77 7.22 -6.47
C GLY A 461 25.88 6.18 -6.25
N ALA A 462 25.59 5.02 -5.66
CA ALA A 462 26.56 3.93 -5.56
C ALA A 462 26.78 3.30 -6.95
N PRO A 463 28.05 2.98 -7.32
CA PRO A 463 28.37 2.41 -8.63
C PRO A 463 27.92 0.95 -8.78
N LYS A 464 27.52 0.28 -7.69
CA LYS A 464 27.15 -1.14 -7.68
C LYS A 464 26.01 -1.40 -6.69
N THR A 465 25.13 -2.34 -7.03
CA THR A 465 24.15 -2.92 -6.11
C THR A 465 24.83 -3.98 -5.25
N GLN A 466 24.56 -3.94 -3.95
CA GLN A 466 25.04 -4.93 -3.01
C GLN A 466 24.17 -6.18 -3.08
N ARG A 467 24.80 -7.35 -3.28
CA ARG A 467 24.15 -8.65 -3.15
C ARG A 467 24.23 -9.12 -1.71
N LEU A 468 23.09 -9.49 -1.14
CA LEU A 468 22.94 -9.95 0.24
C LEU A 468 22.62 -11.44 0.21
N PHE A 469 23.51 -12.25 0.79
CA PHE A 469 23.40 -13.71 0.78
C PHE A 469 23.27 -14.24 2.20
N CYS A 470 22.22 -15.03 2.42
CA CYS A 470 22.08 -15.85 3.62
C CYS A 470 23.13 -16.98 3.63
N PRO A 471 23.79 -17.25 4.77
CA PRO A 471 24.69 -18.38 4.89
C PRO A 471 23.95 -19.73 4.71
N GLY A 472 24.37 -20.54 3.73
CA GLY A 472 24.07 -21.97 3.65
C GLY A 472 22.74 -22.40 3.00
N GLU A 473 21.95 -21.53 2.36
CA GLU A 473 20.61 -21.88 1.86
C GLU A 473 20.24 -21.32 0.47
N GLU A 474 19.09 -21.79 -0.06
CA GLU A 474 18.49 -21.37 -1.33
C GLU A 474 18.32 -19.84 -1.38
N ARG A 475 18.64 -19.25 -2.52
CA ARG A 475 18.83 -17.81 -2.69
C ARG A 475 17.54 -17.01 -2.81
N SER A 476 16.38 -17.64 -2.99
CA SER A 476 15.13 -16.89 -3.20
C SER A 476 14.61 -16.28 -1.90
N SER A 477 14.42 -14.97 -1.90
CA SER A 477 13.85 -14.25 -0.76
C SER A 477 12.37 -13.99 -1.04
N SER A 478 11.47 -14.51 -0.20
CA SER A 478 10.02 -14.34 -0.36
C SER A 478 9.50 -13.06 0.27
N HIS A 479 10.26 -12.47 1.20
CA HIS A 479 9.88 -11.26 1.91
C HIS A 479 11.11 -10.44 2.29
N ILE A 480 11.07 -9.13 2.06
CA ILE A 480 12.17 -8.22 2.39
C ILE A 480 11.60 -7.01 3.13
N VAL A 481 12.14 -6.71 4.30
CA VAL A 481 11.86 -5.49 5.07
C VAL A 481 13.16 -4.76 5.36
N MET A 482 13.09 -3.44 5.54
CA MET A 482 14.27 -2.59 5.75
C MET A 482 14.02 -1.61 6.89
N SER A 483 15.08 -1.25 7.61
CA SER A 483 15.05 -0.18 8.62
C SER A 483 14.81 1.17 7.96
N GLY A 484 14.23 2.11 8.71
CA GLY A 484 13.94 3.46 8.21
C GLY A 484 15.20 4.22 7.75
N ASP A 485 16.36 3.97 8.35
CA ASP A 485 17.64 4.55 7.96
C ASP A 485 18.37 3.77 6.85
N GLY A 486 17.77 2.70 6.32
CA GLY A 486 18.30 1.88 5.23
C GLY A 486 19.49 0.99 5.60
N LYS A 487 19.94 0.99 6.86
CA LYS A 487 21.15 0.27 7.28
C LYS A 487 20.92 -1.21 7.55
N VAL A 488 19.71 -1.59 7.96
CA VAL A 488 19.39 -3.00 8.25
C VAL A 488 18.38 -3.51 7.24
N VAL A 489 18.70 -4.62 6.58
CA VAL A 489 17.77 -5.34 5.70
C VAL A 489 17.51 -6.71 6.31
N ALA A 490 16.24 -7.10 6.41
CA ALA A 490 15.85 -8.46 6.75
C ALA A 490 15.27 -9.15 5.53
N ALA A 491 15.83 -10.30 5.16
CA ALA A 491 15.33 -11.13 4.07
C ALA A 491 14.83 -12.47 4.62
N GLY A 492 13.55 -12.77 4.41
CA GLY A 492 12.93 -14.05 4.69
C GLY A 492 13.17 -15.04 3.55
N GLN A 493 13.60 -16.25 3.88
CA GLN A 493 13.80 -17.37 2.99
C GLN A 493 12.93 -18.54 3.43
N GLU A 494 12.19 -19.13 2.50
CA GLU A 494 11.35 -20.29 2.79
C GLU A 494 12.08 -21.58 2.43
N LYS A 495 12.07 -22.55 3.35
CA LYS A 495 12.68 -23.86 3.17
C LYS A 495 11.85 -24.93 3.88
N HIS A 496 11.42 -25.93 3.14
CA HIS A 496 10.58 -27.03 3.66
C HIS A 496 9.36 -26.55 4.48
N GLY A 497 8.71 -25.47 4.02
CA GLY A 497 7.54 -24.86 4.68
C GLY A 497 7.86 -24.05 5.93
N LYS A 498 9.13 -23.77 6.23
CA LYS A 498 9.58 -22.92 7.33
C LYS A 498 10.30 -21.69 6.81
N VAL A 499 10.09 -20.55 7.45
CA VAL A 499 10.77 -19.29 7.07
C VAL A 499 11.93 -18.99 8.00
N HIS A 500 13.12 -18.76 7.43
CA HIS A 500 14.30 -18.27 8.12
C HIS A 500 14.59 -16.83 7.69
N THR A 501 15.00 -15.97 8.61
CA THR A 501 15.32 -14.57 8.33
C THR A 501 16.82 -14.31 8.47
N CYS A 502 17.42 -13.66 7.49
CA CYS A 502 18.76 -13.08 7.63
C CYS A 502 18.66 -11.58 7.84
N LEU A 503 19.26 -11.09 8.93
CA LEU A 503 19.47 -9.66 9.16
C LEU A 503 20.84 -9.27 8.64
N PHE A 504 20.87 -8.35 7.70
CA PHE A 504 22.06 -7.73 7.15
C PHE A 504 22.26 -6.36 7.78
N GLY A 505 23.38 -6.17 8.48
CA GLY A 505 23.70 -4.91 9.14
C GLY A 505 24.11 -3.76 8.21
N PRO A 506 24.54 -2.63 8.81
CA PRO A 506 25.00 -1.44 8.09
C PRO A 506 26.11 -1.77 7.09
N LEU A 507 26.23 -0.91 6.06
CA LEU A 507 27.47 -0.78 5.31
C LEU A 507 28.49 -0.06 6.19
N ASP A 508 29.71 -0.58 6.27
CA ASP A 508 30.88 0.20 6.69
C ASP A 508 31.21 1.28 5.63
#